data_AF-A0A968ZX59-F1
#
_entry.id   AF-A0A968ZX59-F1
#
_cell.length_a   1.000
_cell.length_b   1.000
_cell.length_c   1.000
_cell.angle_alpha   90.00
_cell.angle_beta   90.00
_cell.angle_gamma   90.00
#
_symmetry.space_group_name_H-M   'P 1'
#
loop_
_entity.id
_entity.type
_entity.pdbx_description
1 polymer ?
#
loop_
_entity_poly.entity_id
_entity_poly.type
_entity_poly.pdbx_seq_one_letter_code
_entity_poly.pdbx_strand_id
1 'polypeptide(L)'
;MPNPSSKKPFTDISSPDSSAVEALLIRGIHEFNQGEFYACHDTLEAIWMDAEIAEKPFYQGILQVAVAFYHLSHLNWRGGAILLGEGITRLRKFEPSYKGIAVADLVDQSVEWLSLVQSAGAEGLAALMEALPQPLPQVQWTPSPPPLEP
;
A
#
# COMPACT_ATOMS: atom_id res chain seq x y z
N MET A 1 -3.97 -15.23 57.38
CA MET A 1 -3.45 -15.44 56.01
C MET A 1 -4.61 -15.94 55.15
N PRO A 2 -5.02 -15.21 54.09
CA PRO A 2 -5.92 -15.73 53.07
C PRO A 2 -5.24 -15.87 51.69
N ASN A 3 -5.71 -16.87 50.95
CA ASN A 3 -5.32 -17.30 49.60
C ASN A 3 -6.31 -16.71 48.53
N PRO A 4 -6.33 -17.17 47.28
CA PRO A 4 -6.04 -16.46 46.04
C PRO A 4 -7.31 -16.01 45.27
N SER A 5 -7.13 -15.38 44.10
CA SER A 5 -8.11 -14.90 43.10
C SER A 5 -8.09 -13.37 43.01
N SER A 6 -7.97 -12.74 41.85
CA SER A 6 -8.61 -13.10 40.59
C SER A 6 -7.74 -12.69 39.40
N LYS A 7 -7.53 -13.61 38.45
CA LYS A 7 -7.18 -13.23 37.08
C LYS A 7 -8.35 -12.40 36.54
N LYS A 8 -8.13 -11.11 36.31
CA LYS A 8 -9.10 -10.28 35.59
C LYS A 8 -9.21 -10.81 34.15
N PRO A 9 -10.42 -10.80 33.57
CA PRO A 9 -10.62 -11.27 32.21
C PRO A 9 -9.87 -10.36 31.24
N PHE A 10 -9.26 -10.97 30.22
CA PHE A 10 -8.70 -10.28 29.08
C PHE A 10 -9.88 -9.73 28.26
N THR A 11 -10.29 -8.50 28.55
CA THR A 11 -11.24 -7.78 27.72
C THR A 11 -10.49 -7.32 26.49
N ASP A 12 -10.94 -7.80 25.33
CA ASP A 12 -10.60 -7.33 24.00
C ASP A 12 -10.61 -5.79 23.96
N ILE A 13 -9.44 -5.20 23.69
CA ILE A 13 -9.24 -3.76 23.58
C ILE A 13 -9.10 -3.46 22.09
N SER A 14 -10.19 -3.50 21.34
CA SER A 14 -10.22 -2.77 20.08
C SER A 14 -10.14 -1.28 20.43
N SER A 15 -8.93 -0.73 20.44
CA SER A 15 -8.65 0.68 20.72
C SER A 15 -9.38 1.58 19.71
N PRO A 16 -9.93 2.72 20.14
CA PRO A 16 -10.69 3.64 19.27
C PRO A 16 -9.90 4.10 18.03
N ASP A 17 -8.57 4.12 18.12
CA ASP A 17 -7.65 4.47 17.02
C ASP A 17 -7.68 3.50 15.84
N SER A 18 -8.03 2.22 16.05
CA SER A 18 -8.04 1.21 14.98
C SER A 18 -9.07 1.51 13.87
N SER A 19 -10.22 2.09 14.24
CA SER A 19 -11.28 2.43 13.29
C SER A 19 -10.92 3.61 12.38
N ALA A 20 -10.17 4.59 12.92
CA ALA A 20 -9.71 5.74 12.16
C ALA A 20 -8.60 5.35 11.18
N VAL A 21 -7.67 4.49 11.60
CA VAL A 21 -6.62 3.93 10.73
C VAL A 21 -7.23 3.14 9.57
N GLU A 22 -8.24 2.31 9.85
CA GLU A 22 -8.95 1.56 8.81
C GLU A 22 -9.66 2.49 7.81
N ALA A 23 -10.34 3.53 8.28
CA ALA A 23 -10.99 4.51 7.42
C ALA A 23 -9.98 5.26 6.53
N LEU A 24 -8.82 5.65 7.07
CA LEU A 24 -7.75 6.28 6.30
C LEU A 24 -7.15 5.32 5.28
N LEU A 25 -6.96 4.05 5.64
CA LEU A 25 -6.47 3.04 4.70
C LEU A 25 -7.45 2.86 3.54
N ILE A 26 -8.75 2.70 3.82
CA ILE A 26 -9.78 2.59 2.78
C ILE A 26 -9.77 3.80 1.86
N ARG A 27 -9.66 5.01 2.44
CA ARG A 27 -9.57 6.25 1.68
C ARG A 27 -8.33 6.29 0.80
N GLY A 28 -7.15 5.97 1.35
CA GLY A 28 -5.89 5.98 0.60
C GLY A 28 -5.91 4.99 -0.55
N ILE A 29 -6.49 3.80 -0.35
CA ILE A 29 -6.68 2.81 -1.42
C ILE A 29 -7.64 3.33 -2.50
N HIS A 30 -8.74 3.99 -2.10
CA HIS A 30 -9.63 4.62 -3.07
C HIS A 30 -8.92 5.68 -3.90
N GLU A 31 -8.15 6.57 -3.26
CA GLU A 31 -7.36 7.61 -3.93
C GLU A 31 -6.32 7.00 -4.89
N PHE A 32 -5.60 5.95 -4.46
CA PHE A 32 -4.66 5.22 -5.31
C PHE A 32 -5.33 4.68 -6.57
N ASN A 33 -6.46 4.00 -6.41
CA ASN A 33 -7.16 3.33 -7.50
C ASN A 33 -7.77 4.31 -8.51
N GLN A 34 -8.03 5.56 -8.09
CA GLN A 34 -8.46 6.64 -8.98
C GLN A 34 -7.31 7.38 -9.66
N GLY A 35 -6.05 7.04 -9.37
CA GLY A 35 -4.87 7.74 -9.89
C GLY A 35 -4.56 9.05 -9.17
N GLU A 36 -5.22 9.33 -8.04
CA GLU A 36 -5.00 10.51 -7.19
C GLU A 36 -3.79 10.29 -6.27
N PHE A 37 -2.65 10.00 -6.88
CA PHE A 37 -1.48 9.45 -6.18
C PHE A 37 -0.88 10.37 -5.12
N TYR A 38 -0.93 11.68 -5.33
CA TYR A 38 -0.44 12.64 -4.33
C TYR A 38 -1.38 12.72 -3.11
N ALA A 39 -2.70 12.67 -3.32
CA ALA A 39 -3.66 12.59 -2.22
C ALA A 39 -3.51 11.27 -1.44
N CYS A 40 -3.33 10.15 -2.15
CA CYS A 40 -3.03 8.86 -1.54
C CYS A 40 -1.75 8.92 -0.68
N HIS A 41 -0.70 9.60 -1.16
CA HIS A 41 0.53 9.81 -0.39
C HIS A 41 0.22 10.49 0.94
N ASP A 42 -0.45 11.65 0.92
CA ASP A 42 -0.75 12.42 2.13
C ASP A 42 -1.62 11.62 3.12
N THR A 43 -2.64 10.92 2.61
CA THR A 43 -3.52 10.07 3.43
C THR A 43 -2.75 8.94 4.09
N LEU A 44 -1.88 8.23 3.37
CA LEU A 44 -1.12 7.11 3.91
C LEU A 44 0.08 7.57 4.77
N GLU A 45 0.65 8.74 4.52
CA GLU A 45 1.69 9.33 5.36
C GLU A 45 1.18 9.56 6.78
N ALA A 46 -0.06 10.05 6.94
CA ALA A 46 -0.69 10.22 8.25
C ALA A 46 -0.74 8.90 9.04
N ILE A 47 -1.05 7.78 8.38
CA ILE A 47 -1.03 6.45 9.02
C ILE A 47 0.42 6.04 9.33
N TRP A 48 1.34 6.21 8.38
CA TRP A 48 2.73 5.77 8.50
C TRP A 48 3.50 6.49 9.63
N MET A 49 3.19 7.76 9.88
CA MET A 49 3.83 8.54 10.94
C MET A 49 3.62 7.92 12.32
N ASP A 50 2.40 7.48 12.60
CA ASP A 50 1.98 6.95 13.90
C ASP A 50 1.94 5.41 13.97
N ALA A 51 2.14 4.72 12.84
CA ALA A 51 2.15 3.27 12.78
C ALA A 51 3.25 2.61 13.64
N GLU A 52 2.98 1.40 14.12
CA GLU A 52 3.99 0.59 14.79
C GLU A 52 5.18 0.27 13.85
N ILE A 53 6.37 0.11 14.42
CA ILE A 53 7.61 -0.16 13.66
C ILE A 53 7.46 -1.35 12.70
N ALA A 54 6.72 -2.38 13.12
CA ALA A 54 6.46 -3.57 12.31
C ALA A 54 5.55 -3.29 11.09
N GLU A 55 4.63 -2.32 11.21
CA GLU A 55 3.66 -1.98 10.16
C GLU A 55 4.14 -0.85 9.25
N LYS A 56 5.05 0.03 9.72
CA LYS A 56 5.58 1.14 8.92
C LYS A 56 6.02 0.75 7.50
N PRO A 57 6.75 -0.36 7.27
CA PRO A 57 7.16 -0.74 5.92
C PRO A 57 5.98 -1.03 4.98
N PHE A 58 4.83 -1.47 5.49
CA PHE A 58 3.64 -1.72 4.67
C PHE A 58 3.07 -0.42 4.10
N TYR A 59 2.71 0.53 4.97
CA TYR A 59 2.16 1.81 4.54
C TYR A 59 3.16 2.59 3.70
N GLN A 60 4.44 2.59 4.11
CA GLN A 60 5.51 3.21 3.34
C GLN A 60 5.64 2.59 1.94
N GLY A 61 5.46 1.27 1.83
CA GLY A 61 5.50 0.59 0.53
C GLY A 61 4.42 1.08 -0.41
N ILE A 62 3.16 1.11 0.02
CA ILE A 62 2.02 1.55 -0.81
C ILE A 62 2.18 3.03 -1.19
N LEU A 63 2.50 3.90 -0.24
CA LEU A 63 2.66 5.33 -0.54
C LEU A 63 3.86 5.60 -1.46
N GLN A 64 4.96 4.82 -1.35
CA GLN A 64 6.08 4.91 -2.27
C GLN A 64 5.69 4.50 -3.70
N VAL A 65 4.88 3.46 -3.86
CA VAL A 65 4.30 3.12 -5.18
C VAL A 65 3.43 4.26 -5.68
N ALA A 66 2.55 4.84 -4.85
CA ALA A 66 1.72 5.98 -5.25
C ALA A 66 2.58 7.16 -5.74
N VAL A 67 3.51 7.65 -4.91
CA VAL A 67 4.35 8.79 -5.28
C VAL A 67 5.29 8.47 -6.44
N ALA A 68 5.65 7.20 -6.67
CA ALA A 68 6.36 6.80 -7.88
C ALA A 68 5.54 7.10 -9.14
N PHE A 69 4.26 6.73 -9.18
CA PHE A 69 3.39 7.04 -10.33
C PHE A 69 3.11 8.53 -10.48
N TYR A 70 3.04 9.28 -9.38
CA TYR A 70 3.04 10.76 -9.44
C TYR A 70 4.31 11.31 -10.11
N HIS A 71 5.49 10.80 -9.75
CA HIS A 71 6.74 11.20 -10.41
C HIS A 71 6.77 10.83 -11.89
N LEU A 72 6.31 9.64 -12.25
CA LEU A 72 6.25 9.19 -13.64
C LEU A 72 5.32 10.08 -14.48
N SER A 73 4.14 10.45 -13.95
CA SER A 73 3.20 11.35 -14.65
C SER A 73 3.75 12.78 -14.84
N HIS A 74 4.72 13.18 -14.03
CA HIS A 74 5.45 14.46 -14.16
C HIS A 74 6.79 14.32 -14.90
N LEU A 75 6.97 13.22 -15.64
CA LEU A 75 8.16 12.92 -16.44
C LEU A 75 9.46 12.85 -15.62
N ASN A 76 9.36 12.60 -14.31
CA ASN A 76 10.50 12.35 -13.45
C ASN A 76 10.82 10.85 -13.41
N TRP A 77 11.48 10.37 -14.47
CA TRP A 77 11.87 8.97 -14.63
C TRP A 77 12.68 8.43 -13.46
N ARG A 78 13.74 9.16 -13.06
CA ARG A 78 14.65 8.69 -12.01
C ARG A 78 13.94 8.56 -10.68
N GLY A 79 13.14 9.57 -10.29
CA GLY A 79 12.38 9.55 -9.05
C GLY A 79 11.35 8.42 -9.04
N GLY A 80 10.59 8.28 -10.13
CA GLY A 80 9.60 7.21 -10.30
C GLY A 80 10.22 5.82 -10.19
N ALA A 81 11.30 5.54 -10.93
CA ALA A 81 11.94 4.23 -10.92
C ALA A 81 12.54 3.85 -9.56
N ILE A 82 13.16 4.81 -8.85
CA ILE A 82 13.74 4.57 -7.51
C ILE A 82 12.62 4.24 -6.51
N LEU A 83 11.60 5.10 -6.42
CA LEU A 83 10.52 4.94 -5.45
C LEU A 83 9.70 3.68 -5.71
N LEU A 84 9.47 3.33 -6.98
CA LEU A 84 8.78 2.10 -7.34
C LEU A 84 9.56 0.86 -6.88
N GLY A 85 10.88 0.82 -7.10
CA GLY A 85 11.74 -0.27 -6.64
C GLY A 85 11.83 -0.39 -5.11
N GLU A 86 11.91 0.75 -4.40
CA GLU A 86 11.88 0.77 -2.94
C GLU A 86 10.54 0.29 -2.38
N GLY A 87 9.43 0.77 -2.95
CA GLY A 87 8.07 0.37 -2.56
C GLY A 87 7.87 -1.15 -2.70
N ILE A 88 8.24 -1.72 -3.86
CA ILE A 88 8.23 -3.17 -4.11
C ILE A 88 9.02 -3.91 -3.02
N THR A 89 10.25 -3.47 -2.74
CA THR A 89 11.12 -4.13 -1.76
C THR A 89 10.52 -4.18 -0.37
N ARG A 90 9.76 -3.14 0.02
CA ARG A 90 9.06 -3.10 1.31
C ARG A 90 7.85 -4.02 1.32
N LEU A 91 7.04 -3.98 0.28
CA LEU A 91 5.78 -4.71 0.18
C LEU A 91 5.97 -6.23 0.13
N ARG A 92 7.07 -6.73 -0.44
CA ARG A 92 7.38 -8.18 -0.48
C ARG A 92 7.32 -8.90 0.88
N LYS A 93 7.53 -8.18 1.99
CA LYS A 93 7.44 -8.76 3.36
C LYS A 93 6.01 -9.05 3.82
N PHE A 94 5.02 -8.52 3.11
CA PHE A 94 3.59 -8.59 3.45
C PHE A 94 2.78 -9.42 2.44
N GLU A 95 3.47 -10.12 1.53
CA GLU A 95 2.85 -11.08 0.62
C GLU A 95 2.35 -12.33 1.36
N PRO A 96 1.28 -13.00 0.89
CA PRO A 96 0.49 -12.61 -0.28
C PRO A 96 -0.54 -11.50 0.01
N SER A 97 -0.87 -11.29 1.29
CA SER A 97 -1.90 -10.33 1.70
C SER A 97 -1.66 -9.78 3.10
N TYR A 98 -2.06 -8.55 3.35
CA TYR A 98 -1.96 -7.90 4.65
C TYR A 98 -3.03 -6.81 4.82
N LYS A 99 -3.65 -6.71 6.01
CA LYS A 99 -4.77 -5.78 6.30
C LYS A 99 -5.90 -5.83 5.25
N GLY A 100 -6.21 -7.03 4.77
CA GLY A 100 -7.25 -7.26 3.76
C GLY A 100 -6.87 -6.81 2.34
N ILE A 101 -5.61 -6.43 2.08
CA ILE A 101 -5.11 -6.06 0.76
C ILE A 101 -4.35 -7.24 0.14
N ALA A 102 -4.60 -7.52 -1.14
CA ALA A 102 -3.84 -8.48 -1.93
C ALA A 102 -2.48 -7.86 -2.34
N VAL A 103 -1.48 -8.03 -1.47
CA VAL A 103 -0.16 -7.40 -1.62
C VAL A 103 0.61 -8.00 -2.78
N ALA A 104 0.52 -9.31 -3.01
CA ALA A 104 1.17 -9.98 -4.13
C ALA A 104 0.76 -9.34 -5.47
N ASP A 105 -0.54 -9.13 -5.68
CA ASP A 105 -1.06 -8.51 -6.91
C ASP A 105 -0.48 -7.11 -7.14
N LEU A 106 -0.37 -6.29 -6.08
CA LEU A 106 0.23 -4.96 -6.18
C LEU A 106 1.74 -5.03 -6.48
N VAL A 107 2.45 -5.98 -5.86
CA VAL A 107 3.88 -6.22 -6.09
C VAL A 107 4.12 -6.63 -7.54
N ASP A 108 3.34 -7.58 -8.07
CA ASP A 108 3.47 -8.08 -9.44
C ASP A 108 3.24 -6.95 -10.46
N GLN A 109 2.13 -6.22 -10.34
CA GLN A 109 1.83 -5.06 -11.19
C GLN A 109 2.96 -4.00 -11.11
N SER A 110 3.50 -3.75 -9.92
CA SER A 110 4.57 -2.76 -9.73
C SER A 110 5.88 -3.22 -10.36
N VAL A 111 6.21 -4.51 -10.32
CA VAL A 111 7.40 -5.08 -10.97
C VAL A 111 7.30 -4.99 -12.49
N GLU A 112 6.12 -5.29 -13.06
CA GLU A 112 5.86 -5.12 -14.49
C GLU A 112 6.06 -3.66 -14.93
N TRP A 113 5.45 -2.72 -14.18
CA TRP A 113 5.63 -1.30 -14.43
C TRP A 113 7.08 -0.83 -14.29
N LEU A 114 7.81 -1.30 -13.27
CA LEU A 114 9.22 -0.96 -13.11
C LEU A 114 10.05 -1.44 -14.32
N SER A 115 9.76 -2.62 -14.84
CA SER A 115 10.43 -3.18 -16.03
C SER A 115 10.15 -2.32 -17.27
N LEU A 116 8.91 -1.87 -17.47
CA LEU A 116 8.53 -0.97 -18.55
C LEU A 116 9.23 0.40 -18.43
N VAL A 117 9.20 1.01 -17.25
CA VAL A 117 9.84 2.30 -16.97
C VAL A 117 11.36 2.23 -17.18
N GLN A 118 12.01 1.17 -16.72
CA GLN A 118 13.44 0.96 -16.92
C GLN A 118 13.80 0.76 -18.39
N SER A 119 12.97 0.02 -19.12
CA SER A 119 13.16 -0.24 -20.55
C SER A 119 12.93 1.00 -21.42
N ALA A 120 11.97 1.85 -21.05
CA ALA A 120 11.70 3.11 -21.73
C ALA A 120 12.83 4.13 -21.53
N GLY A 121 13.50 4.11 -20.37
CA GLY A 121 14.50 5.11 -20.00
C GLY A 121 13.91 6.51 -19.82
N ALA A 122 14.78 7.50 -19.64
CA ALA A 122 14.35 8.89 -19.44
C ALA A 122 13.71 9.46 -20.71
N GLU A 123 14.24 9.11 -21.88
CA GLU A 123 13.81 9.59 -23.18
C GLU A 123 12.47 8.99 -23.63
N GLY A 124 12.19 7.73 -23.26
CA GLY A 124 10.95 7.04 -23.62
C GLY A 124 9.79 7.25 -22.64
N LEU A 125 10.02 7.83 -21.47
CA LEU A 125 9.00 7.96 -20.44
C LEU A 125 7.78 8.76 -20.91
N ALA A 126 7.98 9.86 -21.65
CA ALA A 126 6.87 10.68 -22.13
C ALA A 126 5.91 9.87 -23.02
N ALA A 127 6.45 9.11 -23.97
CA ALA A 127 5.64 8.24 -24.83
C ALA A 127 4.96 7.10 -24.05
N LEU A 128 5.66 6.52 -23.07
CA LEU A 128 5.11 5.48 -22.20
C LEU A 128 3.90 5.98 -21.40
N MET A 129 3.97 7.20 -20.86
CA MET A 129 2.90 7.79 -20.05
C MET A 129 1.75 8.35 -20.89
N GLU A 130 2.02 8.78 -22.13
CA GLU A 130 0.98 9.23 -23.07
C GLU A 130 0.16 8.05 -23.60
N ALA A 131 0.81 6.92 -23.89
CA ALA A 131 0.19 5.71 -24.41
C ALA A 131 0.49 4.52 -23.48
N LEU A 132 -0.25 4.45 -22.37
CA LEU A 132 -0.07 3.40 -21.37
C LEU A 132 -0.20 2.00 -22.02
N PRO A 133 0.82 1.14 -21.92
CA PRO A 133 0.79 -0.20 -22.52
C PRO A 133 -0.12 -1.17 -21.75
N GLN A 134 -0.46 -0.81 -20.51
CA GLN A 134 -1.35 -1.55 -19.62
C GLN A 134 -2.01 -0.58 -18.63
N PRO A 135 -3.07 -0.99 -17.92
CA PRO A 135 -3.64 -0.16 -16.85
C PRO A 135 -2.59 0.18 -15.77
N LEU A 136 -2.74 1.37 -15.17
CA LEU A 136 -2.01 1.72 -13.95
C LEU A 136 -2.33 0.68 -12.86
N PRO A 137 -1.40 0.41 -11.92
CA PRO A 137 -1.63 -0.59 -10.90
C PRO A 137 -2.87 -0.23 -10.08
N GLN A 138 -3.52 -1.28 -9.57
CA GLN A 138 -4.68 -1.17 -8.70
C GLN A 138 -4.42 -1.98 -7.44
N VAL A 139 -4.77 -1.41 -6.30
CA VAL A 139 -4.76 -2.13 -5.02
C VAL A 139 -6.09 -2.86 -4.87
N GLN A 140 -6.01 -4.19 -4.80
CA GLN A 140 -7.17 -5.05 -4.62
C GLN A 140 -7.35 -5.43 -3.16
N TRP A 141 -8.60 -5.48 -2.71
CA TRP A 141 -8.95 -6.09 -1.43
C TRP A 141 -9.02 -7.61 -1.61
N THR A 142 -8.49 -8.36 -0.65
CA THR A 142 -8.70 -9.81 -0.61
C THR A 142 -10.19 -10.09 -0.46
N PRO A 143 -10.75 -11.07 -1.19
CA PRO A 143 -12.13 -11.46 -0.98
C PRO A 143 -12.33 -11.88 0.49
N SER A 144 -13.42 -11.41 1.09
CA SER A 144 -13.82 -11.87 2.42
C SER A 144 -13.96 -13.40 2.38
N PRO A 145 -13.43 -14.16 3.37
CA PRO A 145 -13.63 -15.60 3.38
C PRO A 145 -15.13 -15.90 3.33
N PRO A 146 -15.57 -16.90 2.56
CA PRO A 146 -16.98 -17.26 2.52
C PRO A 146 -17.44 -17.57 3.96
N PRO A 147 -18.66 -17.13 4.36
CA PRO A 147 -19.17 -17.47 5.68
C PRO A 147 -19.15 -18.98 5.85
N LEU A 148 -18.67 -19.45 7.01
CA LEU A 148 -18.71 -20.87 7.36
C LEU A 148 -20.18 -21.31 7.28
N GLU A 149 -20.49 -22.23 6.37
CA GLU A 149 -21.82 -22.83 6.31
C GLU A 149 -22.14 -23.50 7.68
N PRO A 150 -23.38 -23.38 8.16
CA PRO A 150 -23.79 -23.86 9.47
C PRO A 150 -23.70 -25.39 9.62
#